data_AF-A0ABD5ZLR1-F1
#
_entry.id   AF-A0ABD5ZLR1-F1
#
_cell.length_a   1.000
_cell.length_b   1.000
_cell.length_c   1.000
_cell.angle_alpha   90.00
_cell.angle_beta   90.00
_cell.angle_gamma   90.00
#
_symmetry.space_group_name_H-M   'P 1'
#
loop_
_entity.id
_entity.type
_entity.pdbx_description
1 polymer ?
#
loop_
_entity_poly.entity_id
_entity_poly.type
_entity_poly.pdbx_seq_one_letter_code
_entity_poly.pdbx_strand_id
1 'polypeptide(L)'
;MRRALLLLGLCVLLAGCAGLGGQTTPSPSETPEQDPTPTVTATETPVVGSPTPTPTVTPSSANTVAWRDLSAAAREAFRTSYRPNGLAVFVPESPYIDGETFAPSVAEPFAEHDFVRRNGTLYRVRLDTGELYASYGVDVVAEDPGGANVTAFANLTAEHRRAVRAAVENGTYRTDLGEPTTVSSLAGEYVRYEGEVYRVRVTVGDYWARLLRVEAV
;
A
#
# COMPACT_ATOMS: atom_id res chain seq x y z
N MET A 1 -9.89 40.62 23.88
CA MET A 1 -10.93 40.73 24.93
C MET A 1 -11.99 39.68 24.68
N ARG A 2 -12.33 38.89 25.72
CA ARG A 2 -13.64 38.25 26.06
C ARG A 2 -14.29 37.32 24.99
N ARG A 3 -14.33 35.99 25.19
CA ARG A 3 -15.13 35.13 26.12
C ARG A 3 -16.50 34.71 25.55
N ALA A 4 -16.73 33.39 25.45
CA ALA A 4 -17.97 32.60 25.72
C ALA A 4 -17.88 31.28 24.91
N LEU A 5 -17.73 30.04 25.41
CA LEU A 5 -18.22 29.27 26.58
C LEU A 5 -19.72 28.90 26.53
N LEU A 6 -20.02 27.60 26.79
CA LEU A 6 -21.32 26.89 27.01
C LEU A 6 -21.90 26.17 25.76
N LEU A 7 -22.38 24.91 25.76
CA LEU A 7 -22.86 23.89 26.73
C LEU A 7 -22.66 22.48 26.10
N LEU A 8 -22.22 21.43 26.81
CA LEU A 8 -22.94 20.52 27.72
C LEU A 8 -24.12 19.75 27.07
N GLY A 9 -23.96 18.43 26.91
CA GLY A 9 -25.02 17.53 26.44
C GLY A 9 -24.67 16.06 26.70
N LEU A 10 -24.66 15.68 27.99
CA LEU A 10 -24.52 14.31 28.51
C LEU A 10 -25.89 13.61 28.43
N CYS A 11 -26.00 12.50 27.67
CA CYS A 11 -27.14 11.58 27.75
C CYS A 11 -26.64 10.16 27.94
N VAL A 12 -26.76 9.68 29.17
CA VAL A 12 -26.68 8.27 29.59
C VAL A 12 -28.08 7.68 29.48
N LEU A 13 -28.26 6.54 28.81
CA LEU A 13 -29.39 5.63 29.07
C LEU A 13 -29.00 4.16 28.82
N LEU A 14 -29.12 3.38 29.89
CA LEU A 14 -29.00 1.93 30.03
C LEU A 14 -30.34 1.24 29.71
N ALA A 15 -30.31 0.10 29.01
CA ALA A 15 -31.24 -1.06 29.09
C ALA A 15 -30.82 -2.05 27.98
N GLY A 16 -30.57 -3.36 28.16
CA GLY A 16 -31.03 -4.29 29.18
C GLY A 16 -32.24 -5.08 28.69
N CYS A 17 -32.05 -6.12 27.86
CA CYS A 17 -33.04 -7.19 27.66
C CYS A 17 -32.33 -8.52 27.34
N ALA A 18 -32.21 -9.36 28.37
CA ALA A 18 -31.97 -10.78 28.24
C ALA A 18 -33.25 -11.47 27.74
N GLY A 19 -33.13 -12.34 26.73
CA GLY A 19 -34.21 -13.16 26.20
C GLY A 19 -33.91 -14.64 26.42
N LEU A 20 -34.70 -15.24 27.31
CA LEU A 20 -34.62 -16.60 27.83
C LEU A 20 -35.67 -17.50 27.13
N GLY A 21 -35.31 -18.74 26.81
CA GLY A 21 -36.24 -19.81 26.40
C GLY A 21 -35.76 -20.53 25.12
N GLY A 22 -35.65 -21.85 25.03
CA GLY A 22 -36.05 -22.96 25.87
C GLY A 22 -36.51 -24.08 24.94
N GLN A 23 -35.84 -25.23 24.93
CA GLN A 23 -36.45 -26.55 24.69
C GLN A 23 -35.41 -27.66 24.85
N THR A 24 -35.64 -28.48 25.88
CA THR A 24 -35.00 -29.76 26.11
C THR A 24 -35.68 -30.83 25.27
N THR A 25 -34.90 -31.50 24.41
CA THR A 25 -35.29 -32.78 23.81
C THR A 25 -34.29 -33.83 24.29
N PRO A 26 -34.72 -34.93 24.95
CA PRO A 26 -33.82 -36.03 25.29
C PRO A 26 -33.54 -36.86 24.02
N SER A 27 -32.28 -37.21 23.78
CA SER A 27 -31.86 -38.14 22.73
C SER A 27 -30.78 -39.08 23.28
N PRO A 28 -30.73 -40.35 22.81
CA PRO A 28 -30.40 -41.49 23.65
C PRO A 28 -28.90 -41.83 23.74
N SER A 29 -28.61 -42.47 24.88
CA SER A 29 -27.57 -43.46 25.23
C SER A 29 -26.41 -43.73 24.27
N GLU A 30 -25.23 -43.59 24.84
CA GLU A 30 -23.89 -43.87 24.31
C GLU A 30 -23.66 -45.34 23.94
N THR A 31 -22.89 -45.56 22.86
CA THR A 31 -22.04 -46.74 22.67
C THR A 31 -20.59 -46.24 22.64
N PRO A 32 -19.69 -46.73 23.51
CA PRO A 32 -18.29 -46.32 23.47
C PRO A 32 -17.55 -47.06 22.34
N GLU A 33 -17.19 -46.32 21.30
CA GLU A 33 -16.28 -46.79 20.25
C GLU A 33 -14.83 -46.49 20.67
N GLN A 34 -13.98 -47.51 20.64
CA GLN A 34 -12.57 -47.44 21.05
C GLN A 34 -11.76 -46.58 20.07
N ASP A 35 -11.12 -45.55 20.60
CA ASP A 35 -10.24 -44.62 19.91
C ASP A 35 -8.89 -45.29 19.57
N PRO A 36 -8.47 -45.38 18.28
CA PRO A 36 -7.15 -45.90 17.93
C PRO A 36 -6.06 -44.86 18.16
N THR A 37 -5.10 -45.19 19.03
CA THR A 37 -3.88 -44.42 19.32
C THR A 37 -3.19 -43.92 18.04
N PRO A 38 -3.00 -42.60 17.85
CA PRO A 38 -2.27 -42.08 16.69
C PRO A 38 -0.77 -42.39 16.80
N THR A 39 -0.21 -42.97 15.74
CA THR A 39 1.24 -43.16 15.59
C THR A 39 1.89 -41.83 15.22
N VAL A 40 2.76 -41.31 16.07
CA VAL A 40 3.53 -40.08 15.82
C VAL A 40 4.65 -40.37 14.83
N THR A 41 4.47 -39.97 13.57
CA THR A 41 5.54 -39.93 12.58
C THR A 41 6.47 -38.77 12.90
N ALA A 42 7.75 -39.06 13.16
CA ALA A 42 8.77 -38.04 13.36
C ALA A 42 8.92 -37.19 12.09
N THR A 43 8.53 -35.92 12.17
CA THR A 43 8.76 -34.93 11.12
C THR A 43 10.25 -34.54 11.13
N GLU A 44 10.96 -34.83 10.04
CA GLU A 44 12.32 -34.33 9.84
C GLU A 44 12.32 -32.80 9.88
N THR A 45 13.12 -32.24 10.78
CA THR A 45 13.28 -30.79 10.87
C THR A 45 14.12 -30.30 9.68
N PRO A 46 13.62 -29.38 8.85
CA PRO A 46 14.39 -28.87 7.72
C PRO A 46 15.66 -28.17 8.24
N VAL A 47 16.81 -28.58 7.71
CA VAL A 47 18.09 -27.91 7.95
C VAL A 47 18.04 -26.57 7.23
N VAL A 48 17.85 -25.49 7.98
CA VAL A 48 17.94 -24.13 7.48
C VAL A 48 19.40 -23.88 7.07
N GLY A 49 19.63 -23.71 5.77
CA GLY A 49 20.95 -23.39 5.23
C GLY A 49 21.50 -22.09 5.83
N SER A 50 22.78 -22.10 6.20
CA SER A 50 23.49 -20.92 6.71
C SER A 50 23.39 -19.76 5.70
N PRO A 51 23.13 -18.51 6.12
CA PRO A 51 23.06 -17.37 5.22
C PRO A 51 24.40 -17.20 4.50
N THR A 52 24.35 -17.11 3.17
CA THR A 52 25.54 -16.77 2.38
C THR A 52 25.99 -15.35 2.76
N PRO A 53 27.27 -15.13 3.12
CA PRO A 53 27.75 -13.80 3.46
C PRO A 53 27.61 -12.85 2.26
N THR A 54 27.01 -11.69 2.48
CA THR A 54 26.97 -10.62 1.48
C THR A 54 28.41 -10.11 1.22
N PRO A 55 28.84 -9.96 -0.04
CA PRO A 55 30.19 -9.47 -0.34
C PRO A 55 30.42 -8.09 0.30
N THR A 56 31.53 -7.94 1.01
CA THR A 56 31.97 -6.65 1.55
C THR A 56 32.53 -5.81 0.41
N VAL A 57 31.83 -4.72 0.06
CA VAL A 57 32.32 -3.78 -0.94
C VAL A 57 33.36 -2.85 -0.33
N THR A 58 34.54 -2.78 -0.94
CA THR A 58 35.63 -1.87 -0.54
C THR A 58 35.44 -0.49 -1.19
N PRO A 59 35.61 0.61 -0.44
CA PRO A 59 35.53 1.96 -1.01
C PRO A 59 36.62 2.21 -2.05
N SER A 60 36.23 2.79 -3.18
CA SER A 60 37.10 3.21 -4.28
C SER A 60 36.57 4.52 -4.89
N SER A 61 37.36 5.18 -5.75
CA SER A 61 36.87 6.37 -6.47
C SER A 61 35.73 6.06 -7.43
N ALA A 62 35.57 4.81 -7.90
CA ALA A 62 34.52 4.43 -8.85
C ALA A 62 33.14 4.28 -8.18
N ASN A 63 33.10 3.84 -6.92
CA ASN A 63 31.86 3.62 -6.16
C ASN A 63 31.68 4.60 -5.00
N THR A 64 32.46 5.69 -4.98
CA THR A 64 32.33 6.77 -3.99
C THR A 64 32.05 8.09 -4.68
N VAL A 65 30.92 8.71 -4.36
CA VAL A 65 30.59 10.08 -4.81
C VAL A 65 30.94 11.10 -3.72
N ALA A 66 31.47 12.25 -4.09
CA ALA A 66 31.69 13.33 -3.13
C ALA A 66 30.37 14.04 -2.82
N TRP A 67 30.12 14.32 -1.55
CA TRP A 67 28.91 15.01 -1.08
C TRP A 67 28.56 16.28 -1.85
N ARG A 68 29.59 17.05 -2.20
CA ARG A 68 29.45 18.34 -2.90
C ARG A 68 29.03 18.19 -4.37
N ASP A 69 29.23 17.00 -4.95
CA ASP A 69 28.91 16.70 -6.34
C ASP A 69 27.44 16.22 -6.47
N LEU A 70 26.79 15.90 -5.35
CA LEU A 70 25.35 15.58 -5.31
C LEU A 70 24.50 16.83 -5.57
N SER A 71 23.37 16.63 -6.26
CA SER A 71 22.35 17.66 -6.45
C SER A 71 21.82 18.18 -5.09
N ALA A 72 21.22 19.38 -5.08
CA ALA A 72 20.65 19.94 -3.85
C ALA A 72 19.59 19.00 -3.22
N ALA A 73 18.74 18.39 -4.05
CA ALA A 73 17.74 17.42 -3.62
C ALA A 73 18.38 16.14 -3.05
N ALA A 74 19.40 15.59 -3.70
CA ALA A 74 20.09 14.39 -3.20
C ALA A 74 20.82 14.69 -1.87
N ARG A 75 21.37 15.89 -1.71
CA ARG A 75 21.93 16.35 -0.43
C ARG A 75 20.88 16.56 0.66
N GLU A 76 19.63 16.85 0.33
CA GLU A 76 18.56 16.85 1.32
C GLU A 76 18.15 15.41 1.66
N ALA A 77 17.91 14.55 0.67
CA ALA A 77 17.55 13.14 0.88
C ALA A 77 18.54 12.41 1.80
N PHE A 78 19.84 12.55 1.55
CA PHE A 78 20.86 11.97 2.44
C PHE A 78 20.84 12.60 3.83
N ARG A 79 20.62 13.93 3.96
CA ARG A 79 20.50 14.57 5.28
C ARG A 79 19.29 14.05 6.03
N THR A 80 18.15 13.88 5.36
CA THR A 80 16.94 13.29 5.92
C THR A 80 17.24 11.89 6.45
N SER A 81 17.81 10.99 5.64
CA SER A 81 18.16 9.63 6.08
C SER A 81 19.25 9.56 7.16
N TYR A 82 20.08 10.59 7.30
CA TYR A 82 21.12 10.64 8.33
C TYR A 82 20.59 11.09 9.71
N ARG A 83 19.40 11.72 9.77
CA ARG A 83 18.79 12.14 11.05
C ARG A 83 18.33 10.91 11.85
N PRO A 84 18.26 10.99 13.20
CA PRO A 84 17.61 9.96 14.00
C PRO A 84 16.18 9.70 13.52
N ASN A 85 15.86 8.44 13.21
CA ASN A 85 14.57 8.00 12.64
C ASN A 85 14.19 8.65 11.30
N GLY A 86 15.14 9.30 10.63
CA GLY A 86 14.93 9.89 9.32
C GLY A 86 15.00 8.83 8.22
N LEU A 87 14.12 8.94 7.24
CA LEU A 87 14.06 8.04 6.10
C LEU A 87 13.64 8.84 4.87
N ALA A 88 14.55 8.99 3.91
CA ALA A 88 14.18 9.53 2.61
C ALA A 88 13.51 8.43 1.77
N VAL A 89 12.30 8.73 1.30
CA VAL A 89 11.48 7.83 0.48
C VAL A 89 11.44 8.39 -0.94
N PHE A 90 11.84 7.61 -1.94
CA PHE A 90 11.80 8.01 -3.34
C PHE A 90 10.58 7.41 -4.04
N VAL A 91 9.62 8.27 -4.36
CA VAL A 91 8.35 7.96 -5.02
C VAL A 91 7.93 9.15 -5.88
N PRO A 92 7.11 8.95 -6.93
CA PRO A 92 6.38 10.04 -7.57
C PRO A 92 5.64 10.88 -6.52
N GLU A 93 5.56 12.19 -6.76
CA GLU A 93 4.87 13.11 -5.85
C GLU A 93 3.40 12.70 -5.69
N SER A 94 2.97 12.56 -4.44
CA SER A 94 1.59 12.23 -4.09
C SER A 94 1.25 12.80 -2.72
N PRO A 95 0.05 13.38 -2.55
CA PRO A 95 -0.42 13.87 -1.25
C PRO A 95 -0.86 12.73 -0.31
N TYR A 96 -0.91 11.49 -0.79
CA TYR A 96 -1.38 10.33 -0.03
C TYR A 96 -0.25 9.46 0.55
N ILE A 97 1.01 9.84 0.29
CA ILE A 97 2.17 9.13 0.83
C ILE A 97 2.75 9.96 1.96
N ASP A 98 2.76 9.40 3.17
CA ASP A 98 3.27 10.06 4.35
C ASP A 98 4.80 10.19 4.33
N GLY A 99 5.31 11.29 4.91
CA GLY A 99 6.74 11.49 5.18
C GLY A 99 7.46 12.45 4.24
N GLU A 100 8.79 12.55 4.38
CA GLU A 100 9.64 13.35 3.49
C GLU A 100 9.94 12.56 2.21
N THR A 101 9.15 12.79 1.16
CA THR A 101 9.31 12.14 -0.15
C THR A 101 10.20 12.94 -1.10
N PHE A 102 10.91 12.24 -1.98
CA PHE A 102 11.76 12.81 -3.02
C PHE A 102 11.43 12.20 -4.38
N ALA A 103 11.60 12.97 -5.45
CA ALA A 103 11.38 12.47 -6.80
C ALA A 103 12.29 11.25 -7.10
N PRO A 104 11.85 10.26 -7.87
CA PRO A 104 12.62 9.04 -8.14
C PRO A 104 14.01 9.25 -8.72
N SER A 105 14.20 10.27 -9.57
CA SER A 105 15.50 10.59 -10.16
C SER A 105 16.53 11.08 -9.13
N VAL A 106 16.08 11.57 -7.98
CA VAL A 106 16.98 11.99 -6.88
C VAL A 106 17.73 10.79 -6.29
N ALA A 107 17.21 9.58 -6.46
CA ALA A 107 17.83 8.35 -5.96
C ALA A 107 19.03 7.87 -6.81
N GLU A 108 19.18 8.32 -8.05
CA GLU A 108 20.14 7.78 -9.03
C GLU A 108 21.59 7.72 -8.50
N PRO A 109 22.14 8.78 -7.87
CA PRO A 109 23.52 8.71 -7.36
C PRO A 109 23.72 7.64 -6.28
N PHE A 110 22.66 7.29 -5.54
CA PHE A 110 22.71 6.26 -4.50
C PHE A 110 22.45 4.84 -5.05
N ALA A 111 22.02 4.73 -6.31
CA ALA A 111 21.96 3.47 -7.04
C ALA A 111 23.29 3.15 -7.74
N GLU A 112 24.01 4.19 -8.17
CA GLU A 112 25.28 4.07 -8.91
C GLU A 112 26.52 3.99 -8.00
N HIS A 113 26.40 4.46 -6.75
CA HIS A 113 27.51 4.50 -5.81
C HIS A 113 27.14 3.89 -4.46
N ASP A 114 28.05 3.10 -3.90
CA ASP A 114 27.90 2.47 -2.58
C ASP A 114 28.28 3.41 -1.43
N PHE A 115 29.02 4.48 -1.72
CA PHE A 115 29.54 5.38 -0.70
C PHE A 115 29.38 6.86 -1.07
N VAL A 116 29.18 7.66 -0.04
CA VAL A 116 29.20 9.13 -0.11
C VAL A 116 30.28 9.64 0.83
N ARG A 117 31.18 10.51 0.33
CA ARG A 117 32.21 11.15 1.16
C ARG A 117 31.79 12.58 1.52
N ARG A 118 31.62 12.87 2.81
CA ARG A 118 31.23 14.19 3.34
C ARG A 118 32.20 14.63 4.43
N ASN A 119 32.85 15.77 4.23
CA ASN A 119 33.80 16.36 5.19
C ASN A 119 34.90 15.40 5.66
N GLY A 120 35.41 14.56 4.75
CA GLY A 120 36.43 13.55 5.05
C GLY A 120 35.88 12.24 5.62
N THR A 121 34.66 12.23 6.17
CA THR A 121 33.97 11.02 6.64
C THR A 121 33.34 10.27 5.46
N LEU A 122 33.47 8.95 5.49
CA LEU A 122 32.85 8.06 4.50
C LEU A 122 31.55 7.50 5.07
N TYR A 123 30.51 7.49 4.24
CA TYR A 123 29.22 6.92 4.57
C TYR A 123 28.87 5.87 3.54
N ARG A 124 28.45 4.68 3.99
CA ARG A 124 27.81 3.70 3.12
C ARG A 124 26.38 4.16 2.88
N VAL A 125 25.96 4.09 1.62
CA VAL A 125 24.58 4.35 1.21
C VAL A 125 24.00 3.09 0.59
N ARG A 126 22.70 2.87 0.80
CA ARG A 126 21.99 1.75 0.19
C ARG A 126 20.55 2.16 -0.11
N LEU A 127 20.06 1.74 -1.27
CA LEU A 127 18.64 1.81 -1.60
C LEU A 127 17.99 0.47 -1.30
N ASP A 128 17.07 0.47 -0.35
CA ASP A 128 16.21 -0.67 -0.08
C ASP A 128 14.87 -0.52 -0.81
N THR A 129 14.25 -1.64 -1.14
CA THR A 129 12.84 -1.66 -1.56
C THR A 129 11.95 -1.33 -0.37
N GLY A 130 11.07 -0.35 -0.54
CA GLY A 130 10.09 0.08 0.45
C GLY A 130 8.70 -0.50 0.19
N GLU A 131 7.69 0.26 0.59
CA GLU A 131 6.28 -0.08 0.35
C GLU A 131 5.92 -0.02 -1.15
N LEU A 132 4.95 -0.85 -1.55
CA LEU A 132 4.35 -0.83 -2.87
C LEU A 132 3.12 0.08 -2.85
N TYR A 133 3.14 1.12 -3.67
CA TYR A 133 1.98 2.00 -3.87
C TYR A 133 1.34 1.72 -5.22
N ALA A 134 0.03 1.90 -5.30
CA ALA A 134 -0.74 1.73 -6.54
C ALA A 134 -1.45 3.04 -6.92
N SER A 135 -1.61 3.24 -8.22
CA SER A 135 -2.49 4.24 -8.83
C SER A 135 -3.42 3.52 -9.80
N TYR A 136 -4.61 4.06 -10.02
CA TYR A 136 -5.64 3.41 -10.84
C TYR A 136 -6.11 4.36 -11.94
N GLY A 137 -6.13 3.85 -13.17
CA GLY A 137 -6.81 4.47 -14.30
C GLY A 137 -8.11 3.73 -14.60
N VAL A 138 -9.21 4.44 -14.81
CA VAL A 138 -10.48 3.88 -15.25
C VAL A 138 -10.85 4.50 -16.58
N ASP A 139 -11.01 3.66 -17.59
CA ASP A 139 -11.46 4.03 -18.91
C ASP A 139 -12.74 3.27 -19.24
N VAL A 140 -13.56 3.82 -20.12
CA VAL A 140 -14.82 3.21 -20.54
C VAL A 140 -14.92 3.16 -22.05
N VAL A 141 -15.52 2.09 -22.55
CA VAL A 141 -15.76 1.92 -23.99
C VAL A 141 -17.23 1.53 -24.18
N ALA A 142 -17.93 2.26 -25.05
CA ALA A 142 -19.27 1.87 -25.46
C ALA A 142 -19.20 0.53 -26.21
N GLU A 143 -19.86 -0.50 -25.68
CA GLU A 143 -19.75 -1.88 -26.18
C GLU A 143 -21.08 -2.61 -25.93
N ASP A 144 -21.51 -3.43 -26.89
CA ASP A 144 -22.68 -4.30 -26.69
C ASP A 144 -22.33 -5.36 -25.62
N PRO A 145 -23.06 -5.40 -24.49
CA PRO A 145 -22.79 -6.39 -23.44
C PRO A 145 -23.11 -7.82 -23.88
N GLY A 146 -23.87 -8.02 -24.95
CA GLY A 146 -24.40 -9.32 -25.34
C GLY A 146 -25.24 -9.93 -24.22
N GLY A 147 -24.81 -11.09 -23.71
CA GLY A 147 -25.44 -11.77 -22.58
C GLY A 147 -24.86 -11.40 -21.20
N ALA A 148 -23.93 -10.46 -21.11
CA ALA A 148 -23.32 -10.07 -19.85
C ALA A 148 -24.30 -9.30 -18.94
N ASN A 149 -24.08 -9.40 -17.62
CA ASN A 149 -24.84 -8.62 -16.66
C ASN A 149 -24.50 -7.13 -16.79
N VAL A 150 -25.53 -6.29 -16.84
CA VAL A 150 -25.37 -4.83 -16.93
C VAL A 150 -25.85 -4.19 -15.64
N THR A 151 -24.93 -3.56 -14.92
CA THR A 151 -25.23 -2.82 -13.70
C THR A 151 -25.75 -1.42 -14.05
N ALA A 152 -26.90 -1.02 -13.49
CA ALA A 152 -27.37 0.35 -13.64
C ALA A 152 -26.44 1.32 -12.91
N PHE A 153 -26.06 2.43 -13.54
CA PHE A 153 -25.16 3.42 -12.93
C PHE A 153 -25.62 3.90 -11.55
N ALA A 154 -26.93 4.06 -11.33
CA ALA A 154 -27.50 4.47 -10.05
C ALA A 154 -27.22 3.47 -8.90
N ASN A 155 -27.00 2.19 -9.23
CA ASN A 155 -26.75 1.12 -8.27
C ASN A 155 -25.26 1.00 -7.88
N LEU A 156 -24.36 1.70 -8.58
CA LEU A 156 -22.95 1.75 -8.22
C LEU A 156 -22.73 2.54 -6.92
N THR A 157 -21.60 2.30 -6.25
CA THR A 157 -21.18 3.12 -5.11
C THR A 157 -20.92 4.57 -5.54
N ALA A 158 -20.89 5.53 -4.59
CA ALA A 158 -20.64 6.93 -4.93
C ALA A 158 -19.27 7.14 -5.60
N GLU A 159 -18.25 6.41 -5.14
CA GLU A 159 -16.90 6.44 -5.70
C GLU A 159 -16.89 5.88 -7.13
N HIS A 160 -17.51 4.72 -7.36
CA HIS A 160 -17.60 4.11 -8.68
C HIS A 160 -18.39 4.98 -9.67
N ARG A 161 -19.47 5.62 -9.21
CA ARG A 161 -20.22 6.58 -10.04
C ARG A 161 -19.35 7.77 -10.43
N ARG A 162 -18.53 8.29 -9.52
CA ARG A 162 -17.58 9.38 -9.80
C ARG A 162 -16.57 8.94 -10.88
N ALA A 163 -15.98 7.76 -10.72
CA ALA A 163 -14.99 7.23 -11.67
C ALA A 163 -15.58 6.99 -13.07
N VAL A 164 -16.71 6.29 -13.16
CA VAL A 164 -17.37 6.01 -14.44
C VAL A 164 -17.82 7.30 -15.14
N ARG A 165 -18.44 8.23 -14.40
CA ARG A 165 -18.83 9.54 -14.97
C ARG A 165 -17.63 10.29 -15.52
N ALA A 166 -16.56 10.41 -14.72
CA ALA A 166 -15.36 11.12 -15.16
C ALA A 166 -14.70 10.45 -16.37
N ALA A 167 -14.72 9.12 -16.45
CA ALA A 167 -14.23 8.38 -17.62
C ALA A 167 -15.10 8.61 -18.86
N VAL A 168 -16.43 8.69 -18.73
CA VAL A 168 -17.33 9.03 -19.86
C VAL A 168 -17.12 10.48 -20.31
N GLU A 169 -17.07 11.43 -19.38
CA GLU A 169 -17.03 12.87 -19.68
C GLU A 169 -15.64 13.34 -20.13
N ASN A 170 -14.57 12.81 -19.54
CA ASN A 170 -13.18 13.28 -19.76
C ASN A 170 -12.30 12.23 -20.45
N GLY A 171 -12.86 11.07 -20.81
CA GLY A 171 -12.17 9.94 -21.43
C GLY A 171 -11.50 8.99 -20.43
N THR A 172 -11.02 9.49 -19.28
CA THR A 172 -10.37 8.68 -18.24
C THR A 172 -10.59 9.27 -16.86
N TYR A 173 -10.64 8.41 -15.84
CA TYR A 173 -10.50 8.78 -14.43
C TYR A 173 -9.18 8.25 -13.91
N ARG A 174 -8.44 9.03 -13.11
CA ARG A 174 -7.18 8.61 -12.50
C ARG A 174 -7.17 8.92 -11.01
N THR A 175 -6.57 8.04 -10.23
CA THR A 175 -6.21 8.29 -8.84
C THR A 175 -4.73 8.65 -8.74
N ASP A 176 -4.38 9.40 -7.71
CA ASP A 176 -2.97 9.60 -7.39
C ASP A 176 -2.36 8.33 -6.79
N LEU A 177 -1.03 8.26 -6.77
CA LEU A 177 -0.29 7.13 -6.22
C LEU A 177 -0.54 7.00 -4.71
N GLY A 178 -0.98 5.85 -4.24
CA GLY A 178 -1.30 5.63 -2.82
C GLY A 178 -2.65 6.18 -2.37
N GLU A 179 -3.44 6.78 -3.26
CA GLU A 179 -4.81 7.19 -2.94
C GLU A 179 -5.66 5.96 -2.58
N PRO A 180 -6.29 5.91 -1.39
CA PRO A 180 -7.19 4.82 -1.03
C PRO A 180 -8.40 4.77 -1.97
N THR A 181 -8.64 3.63 -2.63
CA THR A 181 -9.72 3.51 -3.61
C THR A 181 -10.26 2.09 -3.74
N THR A 182 -11.51 1.97 -4.20
CA THR A 182 -12.16 0.69 -4.52
C THR A 182 -12.44 0.50 -6.01
N VAL A 183 -11.95 1.38 -6.88
CA VAL A 183 -12.28 1.35 -8.32
C VAL A 183 -11.77 0.12 -9.06
N SER A 184 -10.77 -0.58 -8.51
CA SER A 184 -10.27 -1.84 -9.05
C SER A 184 -11.34 -2.93 -9.17
N SER A 185 -12.36 -2.89 -8.30
CA SER A 185 -13.48 -3.84 -8.37
C SER A 185 -14.44 -3.61 -9.54
N LEU A 186 -14.28 -2.52 -10.30
CA LEU A 186 -15.06 -2.26 -11.52
C LEU A 186 -14.50 -2.96 -12.75
N ALA A 187 -13.34 -3.61 -12.66
CA ALA A 187 -12.66 -4.18 -13.81
C ALA A 187 -13.54 -5.22 -14.53
N GLY A 188 -13.86 -4.96 -15.80
CA GLY A 188 -14.64 -5.87 -16.64
C GLY A 188 -16.15 -5.76 -16.49
N GLU A 189 -16.65 -4.88 -15.62
CA GLU A 189 -18.08 -4.63 -15.44
C GLU A 189 -18.70 -3.90 -16.63
N TYR A 190 -19.96 -4.20 -16.94
CA TYR A 190 -20.78 -3.40 -17.86
C TYR A 190 -21.71 -2.48 -17.07
N VAL A 191 -21.67 -1.19 -17.38
CA VAL A 191 -22.45 -0.16 -16.69
C VAL A 191 -23.36 0.55 -17.69
N ARG A 192 -24.66 0.63 -17.38
CA ARG A 192 -25.61 1.47 -18.14
C ARG A 192 -25.65 2.89 -17.58
N TYR A 193 -25.26 3.87 -18.39
CA TYR A 193 -25.23 5.29 -18.07
C TYR A 193 -25.84 6.10 -19.21
N GLU A 194 -26.81 6.97 -18.92
CA GLU A 194 -27.51 7.83 -19.91
C GLU A 194 -28.08 7.11 -21.15
N GLY A 195 -28.43 5.82 -21.01
CA GLY A 195 -29.01 5.02 -22.09
C GLY A 195 -27.98 4.22 -22.90
N GLU A 196 -26.70 4.51 -22.75
CA GLU A 196 -25.61 3.72 -23.34
C GLU A 196 -25.07 2.69 -22.35
N VAL A 197 -24.48 1.60 -22.86
CA VAL A 197 -23.80 0.59 -22.07
C VAL A 197 -22.30 0.70 -22.32
N TYR A 198 -21.55 0.84 -21.23
CA TYR A 198 -20.10 0.97 -21.26
C TYR A 198 -19.45 -0.24 -20.59
N ARG A 199 -18.42 -0.79 -21.21
CA ARG A 199 -17.50 -1.72 -20.57
C ARG A 199 -16.42 -0.93 -19.83
N VAL A 200 -16.27 -1.20 -18.54
CA VAL A 200 -15.27 -0.54 -17.69
C VAL A 200 -13.94 -1.29 -17.77
N ARG A 201 -12.86 -0.55 -18.01
CA ARG A 201 -11.48 -1.04 -18.02
C ARG A 201 -10.72 -0.36 -16.90
N VAL A 202 -10.00 -1.14 -16.10
CA VAL A 202 -9.14 -0.61 -15.04
C VAL A 202 -7.69 -0.94 -15.36
N THR A 203 -6.84 0.09 -15.35
CA THR A 203 -5.39 -0.04 -15.44
C THR A 203 -4.80 0.22 -14.05
N VAL A 204 -3.85 -0.62 -13.64
CA VAL A 204 -3.14 -0.46 -12.36
C VAL A 204 -1.70 -0.03 -12.65
N GLY A 205 -1.27 1.05 -12.03
CA GLY A 205 0.11 1.53 -12.04
C GLY A 205 0.75 1.31 -10.67
N ASP A 206 1.54 0.25 -10.55
CA ASP A 206 2.27 -0.10 -9.33
C ASP A 206 3.64 0.58 -9.28
N TYR A 207 4.04 1.04 -8.10
CA TYR A 207 5.32 1.68 -7.86
C TYR A 207 5.94 1.24 -6.53
N TRP A 208 7.08 0.54 -6.60
CA TRP A 208 7.89 0.24 -5.42
C TRP A 208 8.66 1.48 -4.98
N ALA A 209 8.40 1.95 -3.76
CA ALA A 209 9.21 2.98 -3.15
C ALA A 209 10.66 2.52 -2.99
N ARG A 210 11.61 3.47 -3.06
CA ARG A 210 13.01 3.22 -2.69
C ARG A 210 13.34 3.98 -1.43
N LEU A 211 14.06 3.34 -0.52
CA LEU A 211 14.38 3.89 0.79
C LEU A 211 15.90 4.09 0.91
N LEU A 212 16.35 5.31 1.17
CA LEU A 212 17.78 5.56 1.40
C LEU A 212 18.17 5.23 2.84
N ARG A 213 19.12 4.31 3.01
CA ARG A 213 19.86 4.11 4.26
C ARG A 213 21.24 4.73 4.17
N VAL A 214 21.68 5.34 5.27
CA VAL A 214 22.99 5.99 5.40
C VAL A 214 23.64 5.55 6.69
N GLU A 215 24.85 5.00 6.60
CA GLU A 215 25.61 4.50 7.75
C GLU A 215 27.05 5.04 7.67
N ALA A 216 27.60 5.50 8.80
CA ALA A 216 29.03 5.86 8.83
C ALA A 216 29.90 4.58 8.77
N VAL A 217 31.00 4.65 8.04
CA VAL A 217 31.99 3.55 7.88
C VAL A 217 33.18 3.79 8.79
#